data_AF-X1ED00-F1
#
_entry.id   AF-X1ED00-F1
#
_cell.length_a   1.000
_cell.length_b   1.000
_cell.length_c   1.000
_cell.angle_alpha   90.00
_cell.angle_beta   90.00
_cell.angle_gamma   90.00
#
_symmetry.space_group_name_H-M   'P 1'
#
loop_
_entity.id
_entity.type
_entity.pdbx_description
1 polymer ?
#
loop_
_entity_poly.entity_id
_entity_poly.type
_entity_poly.pdbx_seq_one_letter_code
_entity_poly.pdbx_strand_id
1 'polypeptide(L)'
;GMAVALVASLIMLQATYFGCTVNPGPTHAILSCDTYPAMIPGIAVALQGLNRNTNLMTTAFARTAGGPGTKTILYEAAALALAAVPSGIALMEGVQSAVGVETAHCSGLEARFLAQVTHAAEGLTRVEADSIVKSLTSKYGDDQKTKPIGKPFDQLYDLQKIKPLPEWQSLYEEVCQEFKQEYGLTL
;
A
#
# COMPACT_ATOMS: atom_id res chain seq x y z
N GLY A 1 -14.32 4.22 -15.24
CA GLY A 1 -13.60 3.24 -16.08
C GLY A 1 -12.98 2.15 -15.22
N MET A 2 -11.84 2.43 -14.59
CA MET A 2 -11.05 1.44 -13.84
C MET A 2 -11.84 0.66 -12.79
N ALA A 3 -12.65 1.31 -11.96
CA ALA A 3 -13.43 0.62 -10.93
C ALA A 3 -14.38 -0.45 -11.49
N VAL A 4 -15.03 -0.18 -12.64
CA VAL A 4 -15.92 -1.13 -13.31
C VAL A 4 -15.13 -2.33 -13.83
N ALA A 5 -13.95 -2.09 -14.41
CA ALA A 5 -13.07 -3.14 -14.87
C ALA A 5 -12.61 -4.03 -13.70
N LEU A 6 -12.21 -3.43 -12.57
CA LEU A 6 -11.80 -4.17 -11.38
C LEU A 6 -12.93 -5.08 -10.84
N VAL A 7 -14.15 -4.55 -10.72
CA VAL A 7 -15.31 -5.36 -10.27
C VAL A 7 -15.55 -6.53 -11.21
N ALA A 8 -15.58 -6.28 -12.52
CA ALA A 8 -15.79 -7.33 -13.53
C ALA A 8 -14.68 -8.39 -13.48
N SER A 9 -13.42 -7.97 -13.39
CA SER A 9 -12.26 -8.86 -13.30
C SER A 9 -12.29 -9.73 -12.06
N LEU A 10 -12.67 -9.20 -10.89
CA LEU A 10 -12.72 -9.97 -9.65
C LEU A 10 -13.87 -10.98 -9.63
N ILE A 11 -15.02 -10.64 -10.20
CA ILE A 11 -16.13 -11.59 -10.40
C ILE A 11 -15.70 -12.71 -11.35
N MET A 12 -15.04 -12.35 -12.45
CA MET A 12 -14.52 -13.32 -13.41
C MET A 12 -13.45 -14.24 -12.77
N LEU A 13 -12.53 -13.69 -11.98
CA LEU A 13 -11.50 -14.45 -11.28
C LEU A 13 -12.14 -15.49 -10.36
N GLN A 14 -13.16 -15.11 -9.58
CA GLN A 14 -13.90 -16.06 -8.75
C GLN A 14 -14.59 -17.14 -9.58
N ALA A 15 -15.31 -16.75 -10.63
CA ALA A 15 -16.09 -17.66 -11.46
C ALA A 15 -15.23 -18.67 -12.23
N THR A 16 -13.96 -18.33 -12.50
CA THR A 16 -13.04 -19.15 -13.30
C THR A 16 -12.10 -20.00 -12.46
N TYR A 17 -11.51 -19.42 -11.41
CA TYR A 17 -10.50 -20.10 -10.59
C TYR A 17 -11.03 -20.65 -9.27
N PHE A 18 -12.24 -20.27 -8.84
CA PHE A 18 -12.80 -20.64 -7.55
C PHE A 18 -11.83 -20.35 -6.38
N GLY A 19 -11.15 -19.21 -6.47
CA GLY A 19 -10.19 -18.77 -5.46
C GLY A 19 -10.83 -18.61 -4.08
N CYS A 20 -10.03 -18.78 -3.03
CA CYS A 20 -10.44 -18.43 -1.67
C CYS A 20 -10.45 -16.90 -1.49
N THR A 21 -9.48 -16.21 -2.08
CA THR A 21 -9.35 -14.75 -2.07
C THR A 21 -9.20 -14.22 -3.50
N VAL A 22 -9.54 -12.95 -3.70
CA VAL A 22 -9.42 -12.28 -5.01
C VAL A 22 -8.73 -10.91 -4.84
N ASN A 23 -7.71 -10.65 -5.65
CA ASN A 23 -6.90 -9.41 -5.60
C ASN A 23 -7.04 -8.62 -6.91
N PRO A 24 -7.28 -7.28 -6.86
CA PRO A 24 -7.49 -6.48 -8.07
C PRO A 24 -6.21 -6.24 -8.89
N GLY A 25 -5.06 -6.04 -8.24
CA GLY A 25 -3.75 -5.78 -8.86
C GLY A 25 -3.70 -4.80 -10.06
N PRO A 26 -4.42 -3.65 -10.06
CA PRO A 26 -4.38 -2.74 -11.20
C PRO A 26 -2.98 -2.12 -11.33
N THR A 27 -2.56 -1.77 -12.53
CA THR A 27 -1.20 -1.28 -12.76
C THR A 27 -1.21 0.03 -13.53
N HIS A 28 -0.51 1.04 -13.03
CA HIS A 28 -0.31 2.29 -13.76
C HIS A 28 0.53 2.02 -15.02
N ALA A 29 0.03 2.41 -16.19
CA ALA A 29 0.60 2.02 -17.48
C ALA A 29 2.09 2.36 -17.68
N ILE A 30 2.57 3.47 -17.08
CA ILE A 30 3.97 3.93 -17.20
C ILE A 30 4.79 3.59 -15.96
N LEU A 31 4.31 3.97 -14.78
CA LEU A 31 5.02 3.80 -13.52
C LEU A 31 5.00 2.37 -12.98
N SER A 32 4.10 1.51 -13.46
CA SER A 32 3.92 0.12 -13.02
C SER A 32 3.52 -0.07 -11.55
N CYS A 33 3.27 0.99 -10.78
CA CYS A 33 2.72 0.94 -9.42
C CYS A 33 1.18 0.88 -9.41
N ASP A 34 0.58 0.54 -8.26
CA ASP A 34 -0.87 0.60 -8.02
C ASP A 34 -1.28 1.70 -7.02
N THR A 35 -0.28 2.36 -6.44
CA THR A 35 -0.37 3.46 -5.48
C THR A 35 -0.39 4.84 -6.14
N TYR A 36 -0.52 4.94 -7.46
CA TYR A 36 -0.63 6.24 -8.14
C TYR A 36 -1.89 6.98 -7.64
N PRO A 37 -1.80 8.28 -7.27
CA PRO A 37 -2.90 8.99 -6.59
C PRO A 37 -4.27 8.88 -7.29
N ALA A 38 -4.30 8.97 -8.62
CA ALA A 38 -5.55 8.88 -9.37
C ALA A 38 -6.17 7.47 -9.41
N MET A 39 -5.41 6.42 -9.07
CA MET A 39 -5.87 5.04 -9.04
C MET A 39 -6.55 4.69 -7.71
N ILE A 40 -6.05 5.20 -6.59
CA ILE A 40 -6.52 4.84 -5.24
C ILE A 40 -8.04 4.96 -5.07
N PRO A 41 -8.72 6.06 -5.48
CA PRO A 41 -10.18 6.15 -5.39
C PRO A 41 -10.91 5.10 -6.21
N GLY A 42 -10.38 4.75 -7.39
CA GLY A 42 -10.96 3.71 -8.25
C GLY A 42 -10.86 2.32 -7.65
N ILE A 43 -9.76 2.02 -6.94
CA ILE A 43 -9.59 0.79 -6.17
C ILE A 43 -10.59 0.75 -5.01
N ALA A 44 -10.65 1.81 -4.21
CA ALA A 44 -11.56 1.90 -3.06
C ALA A 44 -13.03 1.72 -3.46
N VAL A 45 -13.49 2.37 -4.53
CA VAL A 45 -14.87 2.24 -5.01
C VAL A 45 -15.16 0.82 -5.53
N ALA A 46 -14.21 0.18 -6.21
CA ALA A 46 -14.38 -1.19 -6.67
C ALA A 46 -14.52 -2.17 -5.49
N LEU A 47 -13.65 -2.04 -4.49
CA LEU A 47 -13.68 -2.85 -3.27
C LEU A 47 -15.00 -2.65 -2.50
N GLN A 48 -15.43 -1.41 -2.30
CA GLN A 48 -16.73 -1.12 -1.67
C GLN A 48 -17.90 -1.72 -2.45
N GLY A 49 -17.85 -1.67 -3.79
CA GLY A 49 -18.86 -2.27 -4.65
C GLY A 49 -18.94 -3.79 -4.46
N LEU A 50 -17.80 -4.48 -4.42
CA LEU A 50 -17.76 -5.93 -4.22
C LEU A 50 -18.16 -6.34 -2.81
N ASN A 51 -17.59 -5.71 -1.79
CA ASN A 51 -17.81 -6.09 -0.39
C ASN A 51 -19.24 -5.78 0.10
N ARG A 52 -19.96 -4.87 -0.57
CA ARG A 52 -21.39 -4.60 -0.28
C ARG A 52 -22.35 -5.57 -0.95
N ASN A 53 -21.94 -6.24 -2.03
CA ASN A 53 -22.84 -7.02 -2.89
C ASN A 53 -22.44 -8.49 -3.01
N THR A 54 -21.34 -8.90 -2.40
CA THR A 54 -20.81 -10.26 -2.45
C THR A 54 -20.17 -10.63 -1.11
N ASN A 55 -19.92 -11.92 -0.90
CA ASN A 55 -19.12 -12.43 0.23
C ASN A 55 -17.70 -12.81 -0.20
N LEU A 56 -17.17 -12.19 -1.27
CA LEU A 56 -15.82 -12.47 -1.74
C LEU A 56 -14.81 -11.89 -0.75
N MET A 57 -13.80 -12.69 -0.41
CA MET A 57 -12.66 -12.20 0.37
C MET A 57 -11.73 -11.40 -0.55
N THR A 58 -12.01 -10.11 -0.68
CA THR A 58 -11.18 -9.20 -1.47
C THR A 58 -9.90 -8.85 -0.72
N THR A 59 -8.79 -8.75 -1.43
CA THR A 59 -7.51 -8.31 -0.87
C THR A 59 -7.02 -7.05 -1.58
N ALA A 60 -6.10 -6.33 -0.97
CA ALA A 60 -5.33 -5.28 -1.62
C ALA A 60 -3.85 -5.58 -1.49
N PHE A 61 -3.08 -5.20 -2.49
CA PHE A 61 -1.64 -5.45 -2.55
C PHE A 61 -0.95 -4.12 -2.77
N ALA A 62 0.04 -3.76 -1.95
CA ALA A 62 0.78 -2.52 -2.13
C ALA A 62 1.98 -2.73 -3.07
N ARG A 63 1.88 -2.22 -4.30
CA ARG A 63 3.00 -2.11 -5.23
C ARG A 63 3.41 -0.65 -5.41
N THR A 64 4.49 -0.30 -4.74
CA THR A 64 4.98 1.08 -4.63
C THR A 64 6.00 1.39 -5.73
N ALA A 65 6.03 2.65 -6.19
CA ALA A 65 7.10 3.12 -7.05
C ALA A 65 8.40 3.36 -6.24
N GLY A 66 8.24 3.76 -4.98
CA GLY A 66 9.33 3.87 -4.01
C GLY A 66 9.82 2.50 -3.57
N GLY A 67 11.12 2.42 -3.28
CA GLY A 67 11.73 1.25 -2.67
C GLY A 67 12.24 1.50 -1.25
N PRO A 68 12.89 0.50 -0.64
CA PRO A 68 13.26 0.52 0.77
C PRO A 68 14.30 1.61 1.05
N GLY A 69 14.28 2.22 2.24
CA GLY A 69 15.16 3.36 2.53
C GLY A 69 14.57 4.71 2.11
N THR A 70 13.31 4.78 1.68
CA THR A 70 12.63 6.02 1.27
C THR A 70 11.37 6.26 2.08
N LYS A 71 10.95 7.52 2.23
CA LYS A 71 9.62 7.82 2.82
C LYS A 71 8.49 7.52 1.85
N THR A 72 8.77 7.65 0.55
CA THR A 72 7.84 7.40 -0.55
C THR A 72 7.19 6.02 -0.44
N ILE A 73 7.95 4.95 -0.22
CA ILE A 73 7.38 3.60 -0.04
C ILE A 73 6.41 3.52 1.15
N LEU A 74 6.72 4.20 2.26
CA LEU A 74 5.88 4.18 3.46
C LEU A 74 4.58 4.96 3.19
N TYR A 75 4.66 6.16 2.60
CA TYR A 75 3.48 6.95 2.27
C TYR A 75 2.59 6.27 1.22
N GLU A 76 3.19 5.67 0.19
CA GLU A 76 2.45 4.93 -0.84
C GLU A 76 1.71 3.73 -0.26
N ALA A 77 2.41 2.91 0.54
CA ALA A 77 1.84 1.72 1.17
C ALA A 77 0.70 2.11 2.13
N ALA A 78 0.89 3.16 2.94
CA ALA A 78 -0.15 3.66 3.84
C ALA A 78 -1.36 4.20 3.10
N ALA A 79 -1.17 4.97 2.02
CA ALA A 79 -2.27 5.55 1.27
C ALA A 79 -3.19 4.47 0.68
N LEU A 80 -2.61 3.37 0.17
CA LEU A 80 -3.42 2.24 -0.30
C LEU A 80 -4.10 1.51 0.86
N ALA A 81 -3.39 1.22 1.95
CA ALA A 81 -3.97 0.54 3.11
C ALA A 81 -5.15 1.32 3.72
N LEU A 82 -4.98 2.63 3.91
CA LEU A 82 -6.03 3.51 4.45
C LEU A 82 -7.23 3.64 3.50
N ALA A 83 -7.04 3.51 2.19
CA ALA A 83 -8.15 3.47 1.26
C ALA A 83 -8.85 2.09 1.23
N ALA A 84 -8.09 1.02 1.36
CA ALA A 84 -8.56 -0.35 1.17
C ALA A 84 -9.24 -0.92 2.43
N VAL A 85 -8.69 -0.70 3.63
CA VAL A 85 -9.22 -1.24 4.89
C VAL A 85 -10.66 -0.78 5.16
N PRO A 86 -10.99 0.53 5.17
CA PRO A 86 -12.38 1.00 5.32
C PRO A 86 -13.28 0.67 4.12
N SER A 87 -12.70 0.19 3.02
CA SER A 87 -13.42 -0.35 1.86
C SER A 87 -13.74 -1.84 1.99
N GLY A 88 -13.30 -2.50 3.07
CA GLY A 88 -13.75 -3.83 3.48
C GLY A 88 -12.88 -4.99 3.01
N ILE A 89 -11.59 -4.78 2.73
CA ILE A 89 -10.69 -5.89 2.39
C ILE A 89 -10.56 -6.90 3.54
N ALA A 90 -10.35 -8.16 3.19
CA ALA A 90 -10.08 -9.25 4.13
C ALA A 90 -8.59 -9.36 4.49
N LEU A 91 -7.70 -8.97 3.56
CA LEU A 91 -6.25 -9.05 3.73
C LEU A 91 -5.56 -7.90 3.01
N MET A 92 -4.58 -7.29 3.69
CA MET A 92 -3.61 -6.39 3.08
C MET A 92 -2.31 -7.14 2.82
N GLU A 93 -1.83 -7.08 1.58
CA GLU A 93 -0.64 -7.78 1.09
C GLU A 93 0.43 -6.74 0.70
N GLY A 94 1.71 -7.09 0.84
CA GLY A 94 2.80 -6.22 0.43
C GLY A 94 4.02 -6.28 1.36
N VAL A 95 5.04 -5.47 1.09
CA VAL A 95 5.11 -4.43 0.04
C VAL A 95 5.92 -4.93 -1.14
N GLN A 96 5.39 -4.82 -2.37
CA GLN A 96 6.20 -4.96 -3.58
C GLN A 96 6.85 -3.63 -3.91
N SER A 97 7.98 -3.44 -3.25
CA SER A 97 8.88 -2.29 -3.32
C SER A 97 9.52 -2.14 -4.70
N ALA A 98 9.76 -0.89 -5.12
CA ALA A 98 10.37 -0.55 -6.42
C ALA A 98 9.74 -1.33 -7.59
N VAL A 99 8.41 -1.44 -7.58
CA VAL A 99 7.57 -2.21 -8.52
C VAL A 99 7.97 -3.68 -8.71
N GLY A 100 8.80 -4.24 -7.84
CA GLY A 100 9.23 -5.65 -7.86
C GLY A 100 10.22 -6.01 -8.96
N VAL A 101 10.88 -5.02 -9.58
CA VAL A 101 11.86 -5.26 -10.65
C VAL A 101 13.32 -5.14 -10.20
N GLU A 102 13.56 -4.49 -9.05
CA GLU A 102 14.89 -4.27 -8.52
C GLU A 102 15.32 -5.38 -7.56
N THR A 103 16.45 -6.03 -7.87
CA THR A 103 16.93 -7.19 -7.10
C THR A 103 17.25 -6.79 -5.66
N ALA A 104 16.79 -7.59 -4.69
CA ALA A 104 17.01 -7.40 -3.26
C ALA A 104 16.52 -6.05 -2.69
N HIS A 105 15.72 -5.27 -3.43
CA HIS A 105 15.13 -4.03 -2.92
C HIS A 105 13.85 -4.33 -2.17
N CYS A 106 13.90 -5.16 -1.13
CA CYS A 106 12.78 -5.43 -0.23
C CYS A 106 13.29 -5.65 1.19
N SER A 107 12.51 -5.24 2.20
CA SER A 107 12.86 -5.38 3.60
C SER A 107 11.63 -5.64 4.47
N GLY A 108 11.87 -6.14 5.69
CA GLY A 108 10.79 -6.40 6.64
C GLY A 108 10.20 -5.14 7.28
N LEU A 109 10.88 -3.98 7.17
CA LEU A 109 10.46 -2.77 7.86
C LEU A 109 9.24 -2.12 7.20
N GLU A 110 9.22 -2.03 5.87
CA GLU A 110 8.03 -1.54 5.14
C GLU A 110 6.84 -2.50 5.28
N ALA A 111 7.08 -3.81 5.40
CA ALA A 111 6.02 -4.78 5.67
C ALA A 111 5.45 -4.61 7.08
N ARG A 112 6.31 -4.38 8.09
CA ARG A 112 5.88 -4.04 9.46
C ARG A 112 5.05 -2.76 9.48
N PHE A 113 5.53 -1.72 8.81
CA PHE A 113 4.83 -0.45 8.71
C PHE A 113 3.45 -0.62 8.07
N LEU A 114 3.37 -1.33 6.95
CA LEU A 114 2.10 -1.64 6.28
C LEU A 114 1.13 -2.36 7.22
N ALA A 115 1.60 -3.34 7.99
CA ALA A 115 0.78 -4.06 8.96
C ALA A 115 0.25 -3.14 10.07
N GLN A 116 1.10 -2.25 10.61
CA GLN A 116 0.70 -1.27 11.64
C GLN A 116 -0.35 -0.31 11.11
N VAL A 117 -0.16 0.24 9.90
CA VAL A 117 -1.14 1.14 9.27
C VAL A 117 -2.45 0.42 8.98
N THR A 118 -2.37 -0.82 8.49
CA THR A 118 -3.55 -1.66 8.23
C THR A 118 -4.36 -1.85 9.50
N HIS A 119 -3.70 -2.19 10.61
CA HIS A 119 -4.37 -2.36 11.91
C HIS A 119 -4.96 -1.05 12.44
N ALA A 120 -4.21 0.05 12.36
CA ALA A 120 -4.68 1.38 12.77
C ALA A 120 -5.88 1.87 11.94
N ALA A 121 -6.03 1.40 10.70
CA ALA A 121 -7.12 1.76 9.81
C ALA A 121 -8.46 1.04 10.11
N GLU A 122 -8.46 -0.05 10.91
CA GLU A 122 -9.67 -0.85 11.21
C GLU A 122 -10.80 -0.01 11.85
N GLY A 123 -10.43 1.02 12.62
CA GLY A 123 -11.38 1.91 13.31
C GLY A 123 -11.83 3.13 12.51
N LEU A 124 -11.27 3.36 11.32
CA LEU A 124 -11.53 4.58 10.56
C LEU A 124 -12.77 4.47 9.69
N THR A 125 -13.55 5.55 9.65
CA THR A 125 -14.54 5.73 8.61
C THR A 125 -13.87 6.06 7.27
N ARG A 126 -14.58 5.79 6.17
CA ARG A 126 -14.11 6.16 4.82
C ARG A 126 -13.84 7.66 4.67
N VAL A 127 -14.56 8.52 5.40
CA VAL A 127 -14.40 9.98 5.33
C VAL A 127 -13.11 10.41 6.04
N GLU A 128 -12.86 9.87 7.23
CA GLU A 128 -11.60 10.12 7.96
C GLU A 128 -10.41 9.62 7.14
N ALA A 129 -10.48 8.39 6.63
CA ALA A 129 -9.43 7.80 5.82
C ALA A 129 -9.17 8.57 4.52
N ASP A 130 -10.21 9.03 3.80
CA ASP A 130 -10.06 9.83 2.58
C ASP A 130 -9.27 11.13 2.82
N SER A 131 -9.47 11.78 3.97
CA SER A 131 -8.70 12.99 4.33
C SER A 131 -7.20 12.70 4.49
N ILE A 132 -6.86 11.57 5.12
CA ILE A 132 -5.48 11.14 5.34
C ILE A 132 -4.85 10.71 4.00
N VAL A 133 -5.56 9.94 3.19
CA VAL A 133 -5.11 9.51 1.85
C VAL A 133 -4.79 10.70 0.95
N LYS A 134 -5.62 11.76 0.96
CA LYS A 134 -5.33 13.00 0.23
C LYS A 134 -4.07 13.70 0.74
N SER A 135 -3.86 13.74 2.05
CA SER A 135 -2.63 14.28 2.63
C SER A 135 -1.41 13.48 2.18
N LEU A 136 -1.43 12.14 2.29
CA LEU A 136 -0.32 11.27 1.89
C LEU A 136 -0.03 11.37 0.39
N THR A 137 -1.04 11.29 -0.46
CA THR A 137 -0.87 11.39 -1.92
C THR A 137 -0.26 12.72 -2.36
N SER A 138 -0.49 13.80 -1.60
CA SER A 138 0.20 15.08 -1.84
C SER A 138 1.68 15.07 -1.45
N LYS A 139 2.08 14.23 -0.48
CA LYS A 139 3.48 14.08 -0.04
C LYS A 139 4.34 13.29 -1.01
N TYR A 140 3.78 12.27 -1.68
CA TYR A 140 4.57 11.36 -2.53
C TYR A 140 4.25 11.44 -4.03
N GLY A 141 3.13 12.04 -4.45
CA GLY A 141 2.62 11.91 -5.82
C GLY A 141 3.60 12.43 -6.90
N ASP A 142 4.35 13.49 -6.59
CA ASP A 142 5.39 14.00 -7.50
C ASP A 142 6.68 13.17 -7.48
N ASP A 143 7.03 12.60 -6.33
CA ASP A 143 8.23 11.77 -6.17
C ASP A 143 8.18 10.50 -7.04
N GLN A 144 6.98 9.93 -7.27
CA GLN A 144 6.83 8.72 -8.09
C GLN A 144 7.41 8.87 -9.51
N LYS A 145 7.43 10.09 -10.07
CA LYS A 145 8.01 10.39 -11.39
C LYS A 145 9.52 10.16 -11.42
N THR A 146 10.18 10.34 -10.27
CA THR A 146 11.62 10.13 -10.10
C THR A 146 11.98 8.66 -9.87
N LYS A 147 10.98 7.80 -9.60
CA LYS A 147 11.14 6.37 -9.27
C LYS A 147 12.20 6.18 -8.17
N PRO A 148 11.94 6.62 -6.93
CA PRO A 148 12.93 6.54 -5.86
C PRO A 148 13.10 5.09 -5.40
N ILE A 149 13.91 4.33 -6.13
CA ILE A 149 14.10 2.87 -5.93
C ILE A 149 14.69 2.51 -4.56
N GLY A 150 15.28 3.48 -3.85
CA GLY A 150 15.85 3.25 -2.54
C GLY A 150 17.16 2.46 -2.59
N LYS A 151 17.35 1.55 -1.63
CA LYS A 151 18.55 0.72 -1.51
C LYS A 151 18.21 -0.77 -1.35
N PRO A 152 19.11 -1.68 -1.77
CA PRO A 152 18.94 -3.11 -1.52
C PRO A 152 19.06 -3.44 -0.02
N PHE A 153 18.54 -4.62 0.35
CA PHE A 153 18.45 -5.11 1.73
C PHE A 153 19.78 -5.09 2.47
N ASP A 154 20.86 -5.51 1.82
CA ASP A 154 22.22 -5.57 2.38
C ASP A 154 22.83 -4.20 2.69
N GLN A 155 22.29 -3.13 2.13
CA GLN A 155 22.66 -1.75 2.44
C GLN A 155 21.78 -1.11 3.52
N LEU A 156 20.67 -1.74 3.88
CA LEU A 156 19.73 -1.23 4.88
C LEU A 156 19.65 -2.10 6.14
N TYR A 157 20.28 -3.28 6.14
CA TYR A 157 20.24 -4.22 7.25
C TYR A 157 21.63 -4.74 7.65
N ASP A 158 21.83 -4.89 8.96
CA ASP A 158 22.87 -5.76 9.51
C ASP A 158 22.48 -7.22 9.20
N LEU A 159 23.15 -7.84 8.23
CA LEU A 159 22.83 -9.20 7.76
C LEU A 159 23.10 -10.30 8.80
N GLN A 160 23.93 -10.04 9.82
CA GLN A 160 24.16 -11.01 10.88
C GLN A 160 23.05 -10.97 11.92
N LYS A 161 22.60 -9.76 12.27
CA LYS A 161 21.55 -9.56 13.29
C LYS A 161 20.15 -9.54 12.71
N ILE A 162 20.01 -9.41 11.39
CA ILE A 162 18.76 -9.17 10.68
C ILE A 162 18.01 -7.98 11.32
N LYS A 163 18.72 -6.86 11.46
CA LYS A 163 18.17 -5.61 12.00
C LYS A 163 18.39 -4.46 11.02
N PRO A 164 17.42 -3.55 10.86
CA PRO A 164 17.61 -2.36 10.04
C PRO A 164 18.76 -1.51 10.60
N LEU A 165 19.52 -0.92 9.70
CA LEU A 165 20.55 0.06 10.01
C LEU A 165 19.91 1.37 10.48
N PRO A 166 20.64 2.22 11.24
CA PRO A 166 20.09 3.44 11.81
C PRO A 166 19.42 4.38 10.80
N GLU A 167 19.94 4.46 9.57
CA GLU A 167 19.35 5.30 8.52
C GLU A 167 17.92 4.88 8.15
N TRP A 168 17.66 3.58 8.03
CA TRP A 168 16.33 3.09 7.66
C TRP A 168 15.37 3.10 8.84
N GLN A 169 15.89 2.68 10.00
CA GLN A 169 15.14 2.69 11.26
C GLN A 169 14.66 4.10 11.64
N SER A 170 15.53 5.10 11.53
CA SER A 170 15.19 6.49 11.87
C SER A 170 14.12 7.06 10.95
N LEU A 171 14.20 6.76 9.65
CA LEU A 171 13.21 7.22 8.67
C LEU A 171 11.84 6.57 8.94
N TYR A 172 11.81 5.28 9.24
CA TYR A 172 10.60 4.58 9.67
C TYR A 172 9.99 5.20 10.93
N GLU A 173 10.80 5.45 11.96
CA GLU A 173 10.35 6.07 13.22
C GLU A 173 9.82 7.49 13.01
N GLU A 174 10.47 8.26 12.13
CA GLU A 174 10.02 9.60 11.75
C GLU A 174 8.61 9.55 11.13
N VAL A 175 8.37 8.64 10.19
CA VAL A 175 7.06 8.49 9.55
C VAL A 175 6.01 7.97 10.54
N CYS A 176 6.36 7.03 11.43
CA CYS A 176 5.44 6.60 12.50
C CYS A 176 5.04 7.76 13.42
N GLN A 177 5.99 8.61 13.78
CA GLN A 177 5.73 9.78 14.61
C GLN A 177 4.89 10.83 13.89
N GLU A 178 5.13 11.03 12.59
CA GLU A 178 4.32 11.88 11.71
C GLU A 178 2.86 11.42 11.68
N PHE A 179 2.60 10.12 11.54
CA PHE A 179 1.24 9.56 11.56
C PHE A 179 0.52 9.82 12.88
N LYS A 180 1.24 9.72 14.00
CA LYS A 180 0.68 10.03 15.31
C LYS A 180 0.36 11.52 15.47
N GLN A 181 1.24 12.40 14.99
CA GLN A 181 1.10 13.85 15.16
C GLN A 181 0.05 14.45 14.22
N GLU A 182 0.05 14.03 12.95
CA GLU A 182 -0.82 14.62 11.93
C GLU A 182 -2.18 13.94 11.83
N TYR A 183 -2.25 12.64 12.08
CA TYR A 183 -3.47 11.84 11.84
C TYR A 183 -4.02 11.17 13.10
N GLY A 184 -3.31 11.25 14.23
CA GLY A 184 -3.70 10.58 15.46
C GLY A 184 -3.56 9.05 15.42
N LEU A 185 -2.89 8.50 14.40
CA LEU A 185 -2.70 7.06 14.23
C LEU A 185 -1.42 6.63 14.94
N THR A 186 -1.54 5.78 15.97
CA THR A 186 -0.38 5.22 16.67
C THR A 186 0.04 3.93 15.97
N LEU A 187 1.26 3.91 15.43
CA LEU A 187 1.86 2.78 14.71
C LEU A 187 2.90 2.07 15.57
#